data_AF-A0A9W9DF58-F1
#
_entry.id   AF-A0A9W9DF58-F1
#
_cell.length_a   1.000
_cell.length_b   1.000
_cell.length_c   1.000
_cell.angle_alpha   90.00
_cell.angle_beta   90.00
_cell.angle_gamma   90.00
#
_symmetry.space_group_name_H-M   'P 1'
#
loop_
_entity.id
_entity.type
_entity.pdbx_description
1 polymer ?
#
loop_
_entity_poly.entity_id
_entity_poly.type
_entity_poly.pdbx_seq_one_letter_code
_entity_poly.pdbx_strand_id
1 'polypeptide(L)'
;SVLPPAVFGPLVPNFPVTDSQTSIGTNYNLTKIITTGTDSYPTYPLGHLADVRDVARAHIAALSAPPVPERDKRFIISNTTFKFKDVADLIRRERPELAHRLPREYIVPPEQTDAPLDTNFAAEVLGMKEYVPWEETVLAGIDAQVAWEKQNCH
;
A
#
# COMPACT_ATOMS: atom_id res chain seq x y z
N SER A 1 -7.06 -9.27 -16.93
CA SER A 1 -6.66 -9.50 -15.54
C SER A 1 -5.81 -8.35 -15.06
N VAL A 2 -6.16 -7.77 -13.93
CA VAL A 2 -5.43 -6.70 -13.26
C VAL A 2 -4.55 -7.36 -12.20
N LEU A 3 -3.25 -7.06 -12.21
CA LEU A 3 -2.22 -7.69 -11.37
C LEU A 3 -1.53 -6.64 -10.50
N PRO A 4 -2.12 -6.28 -9.35
CA PRO A 4 -1.45 -5.43 -8.38
C PRO A 4 -0.49 -6.25 -7.49
N PRO A 5 0.55 -5.61 -6.91
CA PRO A 5 1.36 -6.16 -5.83
C PRO A 5 0.59 -6.03 -4.50
N ALA A 6 1.25 -5.61 -3.41
CA ALA A 6 0.56 -5.25 -2.19
C ALA A 6 -0.39 -4.06 -2.44
N VAL A 7 -1.67 -4.22 -2.12
CA VAL A 7 -2.67 -3.15 -2.26
C VAL A 7 -2.83 -2.44 -0.94
N PHE A 8 -2.52 -1.15 -0.90
CA PHE A 8 -2.68 -0.30 0.28
C PHE A 8 -3.52 0.93 -0.08
N GLY A 9 -3.89 1.72 0.93
CA GLY A 9 -4.54 3.01 0.73
C GLY A 9 -5.78 3.20 1.60
N PRO A 10 -6.60 4.22 1.32
CA PRO A 10 -7.73 4.57 2.18
C PRO A 10 -8.82 3.50 2.14
N LEU A 11 -9.53 3.36 3.26
CA LEU A 11 -10.84 2.69 3.27
C LEU A 11 -11.90 3.67 2.76
N VAL A 12 -12.93 3.14 2.09
CA VAL A 12 -14.09 3.96 1.72
C VAL A 12 -14.84 4.44 2.97
N PRO A 13 -15.55 5.58 2.91
CA PRO A 13 -16.39 6.01 4.02
C PRO A 13 -17.36 4.90 4.45
N ASN A 14 -17.50 4.71 5.77
CA ASN A 14 -18.35 3.67 6.37
C ASN A 14 -17.97 2.23 5.95
N PHE A 15 -16.72 1.99 5.58
CA PHE A 15 -16.25 0.62 5.34
C PHE A 15 -16.50 -0.25 6.58
N PRO A 16 -17.11 -1.45 6.44
CA PRO A 16 -17.50 -2.28 7.57
C PRO A 16 -16.27 -2.96 8.17
N VAL A 17 -15.60 -2.27 9.09
CA VAL A 17 -14.54 -2.85 9.92
C VAL A 17 -15.15 -3.65 11.08
N THR A 18 -14.41 -4.64 11.57
CA THR A 18 -14.77 -5.42 12.76
C THR A 18 -13.75 -5.17 13.87
N ASP A 19 -14.00 -5.70 15.06
CA ASP A 19 -13.07 -5.66 16.19
C ASP A 19 -11.75 -6.42 15.93
N SER A 20 -11.63 -7.12 14.79
CA SER A 20 -10.38 -7.69 14.34
C SER A 20 -9.60 -6.66 13.52
N GLN A 21 -8.33 -6.42 13.89
CA GLN A 21 -7.45 -5.53 13.15
C GLN A 21 -7.25 -5.96 11.69
N THR A 22 -7.40 -7.25 11.37
CA THR A 22 -7.30 -7.75 9.98
C THR A 22 -8.45 -7.28 9.09
N SER A 23 -9.52 -6.71 9.66
CA SER A 23 -10.67 -6.18 8.92
C SER A 23 -10.32 -4.97 8.03
N ILE A 24 -9.21 -4.27 8.28
CA ILE A 24 -8.70 -3.21 7.38
C ILE A 24 -7.97 -3.77 6.15
N GLY A 25 -8.00 -5.09 5.95
CA GLY A 25 -7.44 -5.77 4.79
C GLY A 25 -5.91 -5.73 4.78
N THR A 26 -5.33 -5.59 3.59
CA THR A 26 -3.87 -5.65 3.41
C THR A 26 -3.13 -4.52 4.14
N ASN A 27 -3.79 -3.39 4.41
CA ASN A 27 -3.26 -2.30 5.27
C ASN A 27 -2.77 -2.83 6.62
N TYR A 28 -3.37 -3.89 7.17
CA TYR A 28 -2.90 -4.54 8.39
C TYR A 28 -1.39 -4.84 8.35
N ASN A 29 -0.86 -5.32 7.22
CA ASN A 29 0.57 -5.60 7.08
C ASN A 29 1.44 -4.34 7.08
N LEU A 30 0.97 -3.26 6.44
CA LEU A 30 1.66 -1.97 6.45
C LEU A 30 1.73 -1.41 7.88
N THR A 31 0.63 -1.51 8.62
CA THR A 31 0.48 -0.91 9.96
C THR A 31 1.34 -1.59 11.02
N LYS A 32 1.92 -2.76 10.72
CA LYS A 32 2.89 -3.42 11.59
C LYS A 32 4.08 -2.53 11.94
N ILE A 33 4.39 -1.53 11.12
CA ILE A 33 5.43 -0.52 11.42
C ILE A 33 5.14 0.31 12.68
N ILE A 34 3.88 0.45 13.10
CA ILE A 34 3.47 1.18 14.31
C ILE A 34 2.83 0.26 15.38
N THR A 35 2.77 -1.05 15.16
CA THR A 35 2.18 -2.01 16.12
C THR A 35 3.14 -3.10 16.59
N THR A 36 4.26 -3.32 15.89
CA THR A 36 5.27 -4.34 16.26
C THR A 36 6.17 -3.87 17.43
N GLY A 37 6.20 -2.55 17.69
CA GLY A 37 7.02 -1.94 18.73
C GLY A 37 8.26 -1.25 18.18
N THR A 38 9.10 -0.71 19.07
CA THR A 38 10.20 0.19 18.70
C THR A 38 11.55 -0.50 18.47
N ASP A 39 11.65 -1.79 18.76
CA ASP A 39 12.92 -2.53 18.76
C ASP A 39 13.16 -3.36 17.48
N SER A 40 12.20 -3.36 16.54
CA SER A 40 12.33 -4.08 15.27
C SER A 40 11.45 -3.47 14.17
N TYR A 41 11.90 -3.59 12.92
CA TYR A 41 11.05 -3.36 11.76
C TYR A 41 10.16 -4.59 11.49
N PRO A 42 8.96 -4.41 10.88
CA PRO A 42 8.15 -5.53 10.46
C PRO A 42 8.83 -6.34 9.35
N THR A 43 8.76 -7.66 9.44
CA THR A 43 9.21 -8.55 8.36
C THR A 43 8.17 -8.58 7.25
N TYR A 44 8.47 -7.93 6.12
CA TYR A 44 7.63 -7.95 4.94
C TYR A 44 8.49 -7.88 3.68
N PRO A 45 8.66 -8.99 2.94
CA PRO A 45 9.70 -9.09 1.91
C PRO A 45 9.37 -8.31 0.63
N LEU A 46 8.11 -7.91 0.41
CA LEU A 46 7.68 -7.22 -0.79
C LEU A 46 7.96 -5.72 -0.68
N GLY A 47 8.68 -5.17 -1.66
CA GLY A 47 8.91 -3.74 -1.79
C GLY A 47 7.98 -3.04 -2.79
N HIS A 48 7.00 -3.74 -3.38
CA HIS A 48 6.08 -3.15 -4.36
C HIS A 48 4.71 -2.89 -3.75
N LEU A 49 4.12 -1.75 -4.10
CA LEU A 49 2.75 -1.41 -3.71
C LEU A 49 1.94 -0.80 -4.87
N ALA A 50 0.62 -0.86 -4.71
CA ALA A 50 -0.33 -0.10 -5.50
C ALA A 50 -1.39 0.52 -4.59
N ASP A 51 -1.82 1.74 -4.92
CA ASP A 51 -2.96 2.36 -4.26
C ASP A 51 -4.27 1.65 -4.69
N VAL A 52 -5.13 1.37 -3.72
CA VAL A 52 -6.44 0.73 -3.95
C VAL A 52 -7.31 1.49 -4.96
N ARG A 53 -7.19 2.82 -5.05
CA ARG A 53 -7.90 3.67 -6.01
C ARG A 53 -7.37 3.50 -7.43
N ASP A 54 -6.06 3.32 -7.59
CA ASP A 54 -5.44 3.02 -8.88
C ASP A 54 -5.82 1.61 -9.36
N VAL A 55 -5.84 0.65 -8.43
CA VAL A 55 -6.30 -0.71 -8.72
C VAL A 55 -7.77 -0.69 -9.16
N ALA A 56 -8.63 0.05 -8.48
CA ALA A 56 -10.04 0.19 -8.87
C ALA A 56 -10.18 0.84 -10.26
N ARG A 57 -9.43 1.93 -10.53
CA ARG A 57 -9.40 2.59 -11.84
C ARG A 57 -8.96 1.64 -12.95
N ALA A 58 -7.93 0.82 -12.70
CA ALA A 58 -7.46 -0.18 -13.64
C ALA A 58 -8.50 -1.28 -13.91
N HIS A 59 -9.22 -1.75 -12.89
CA HIS A 59 -10.31 -2.71 -13.07
C HIS A 59 -11.42 -2.15 -13.96
N ILE A 60 -11.84 -0.89 -13.73
CA ILE A 60 -12.86 -0.23 -14.54
C ILE A 60 -12.38 -0.06 -15.98
N ALA A 61 -11.15 0.44 -16.19
CA ALA A 61 -10.57 0.60 -17.53
C ALA A 61 -10.47 -0.73 -18.28
N ALA A 62 -10.15 -1.82 -17.58
CA ALA A 62 -10.02 -3.15 -18.17
C ALA A 62 -11.35 -3.71 -18.73
N LEU A 63 -12.50 -3.26 -18.24
CA LEU A 63 -13.82 -3.67 -18.76
C LEU A 63 -14.04 -3.18 -20.19
N SER A 64 -13.54 -1.99 -20.52
CA SER A 64 -13.68 -1.37 -21.85
C SER A 64 -12.44 -1.55 -22.72
N ALA A 65 -11.41 -2.23 -22.23
CA ALA A 65 -10.16 -2.41 -22.97
C ALA A 65 -10.39 -3.27 -24.23
N PRO A 66 -9.91 -2.84 -25.41
CA PRO A 66 -10.08 -3.58 -26.65
C PRO A 66 -9.47 -4.98 -26.53
N PRO A 67 -10.02 -6.01 -27.20
CA PRO A 67 -9.38 -7.31 -27.30
C PRO A 67 -7.93 -7.14 -27.74
N VAL A 68 -7.01 -7.89 -27.15
CA VAL A 68 -5.65 -7.90 -27.67
C VAL A 68 -5.37 -9.25 -28.32
N PRO A 69 -5.08 -9.29 -29.64
CA PRO A 69 -4.74 -10.53 -30.31
C PRO A 69 -3.56 -11.22 -29.64
N GLU A 70 -3.59 -12.55 -29.60
CA GLU A 70 -2.45 -13.42 -29.27
C GLU A 70 -1.90 -13.34 -27.83
N ARG A 71 -2.54 -12.61 -26.90
CA ARG A 71 -2.09 -12.54 -25.50
C ARG A 71 -3.21 -12.49 -24.47
N ASP A 72 -2.93 -13.11 -23.32
CA ASP A 72 -3.70 -12.86 -22.10
C ASP A 72 -3.48 -11.41 -21.65
N LYS A 73 -4.58 -10.69 -21.39
CA LYS A 73 -4.53 -9.34 -20.81
C LYS A 73 -4.09 -9.44 -19.34
N ARG A 74 -2.79 -9.28 -19.06
CA ARG A 74 -2.23 -9.19 -17.71
C ARG A 74 -1.62 -7.81 -17.50
N PHE A 75 -2.32 -6.95 -16.77
CA PHE A 75 -1.91 -5.57 -16.53
C PHE A 75 -1.25 -5.45 -15.16
N ILE A 76 0.07 -5.23 -15.13
CA ILE A 76 0.79 -4.95 -13.89
C ILE A 76 0.44 -3.52 -13.45
N ILE A 77 -0.13 -3.39 -12.25
CA ILE A 77 -0.52 -2.10 -11.67
C ILE A 77 0.39 -1.87 -10.47
N SER A 78 1.43 -1.06 -10.65
CA SER A 78 2.39 -0.72 -9.61
C SER A 78 2.99 0.64 -9.94
N ASN A 79 2.98 1.57 -8.98
CA ASN A 79 3.57 2.89 -9.22
C ASN A 79 5.09 2.85 -9.04
N THR A 80 5.52 2.31 -7.89
CA THR A 80 6.90 2.38 -7.42
C THR A 80 7.16 1.29 -6.40
N THR A 81 8.40 1.25 -5.92
CA THR A 81 8.80 0.49 -4.75
C THR A 81 8.81 1.36 -3.49
N PHE A 82 8.79 0.73 -2.31
CA PHE A 82 8.90 1.38 -1.01
C PHE A 82 9.81 0.55 -0.09
N LYS A 83 10.42 1.21 0.89
CA LYS A 83 11.12 0.56 2.00
C LYS A 83 10.48 0.96 3.32
N PHE A 84 10.41 0.03 4.27
CA PHE A 84 9.87 0.32 5.60
C PHE A 84 10.66 1.38 6.36
N LYS A 85 11.96 1.52 6.06
CA LYS A 85 12.76 2.64 6.58
C LYS A 85 12.19 3.98 6.12
N ASP A 86 11.93 4.13 4.83
CA ASP A 86 11.38 5.36 4.26
C ASP A 86 9.95 5.61 4.77
N VAL A 87 9.17 4.54 4.99
CA VAL A 87 7.86 4.63 5.65
C VAL A 87 7.99 5.19 7.07
N ALA A 88 8.94 4.69 7.88
CA ALA A 88 9.15 5.20 9.23
C ALA A 88 9.56 6.68 9.20
N ASP A 89 10.46 7.06 8.30
CA ASP A 89 10.91 8.45 8.16
C ASP A 89 9.77 9.37 7.65
N LEU A 90 8.93 8.88 6.74
CA LEU A 90 7.72 9.57 6.30
C LEU A 90 6.73 9.77 7.46
N ILE A 91 6.46 8.75 8.27
CA ILE A 91 5.56 8.85 9.42
C ILE A 91 6.10 9.84 10.46
N ARG A 92 7.41 9.82 10.76
CA ARG A 92 8.03 10.81 11.67
C ARG A 92 7.77 12.25 11.23
N ARG A 93 7.82 12.49 9.92
CA ARG A 93 7.64 13.83 9.32
C ARG A 93 6.17 14.26 9.26
N GLU A 94 5.30 13.38 8.79
CA GLU A 94 3.91 13.73 8.43
C GLU A 94 2.87 13.35 9.52
N ARG A 95 3.23 12.47 10.44
CA ARG A 95 2.40 11.98 11.57
C ARG A 95 3.25 11.89 12.86
N PRO A 96 3.85 13.01 13.32
CA PRO A 96 4.79 13.00 14.45
C PRO A 96 4.19 12.43 15.74
N GLU A 97 2.87 12.46 15.92
CA GLU A 97 2.16 11.83 17.03
C GLU A 97 2.35 10.30 17.09
N LEU A 98 2.65 9.65 15.97
CA LEU A 98 2.92 8.21 15.89
C LEU A 98 4.41 7.87 16.05
N ALA A 99 5.31 8.86 16.10
CA ALA A 99 6.75 8.64 16.09
C ALA A 99 7.24 7.76 17.25
N HIS A 100 6.59 7.85 18.41
CA HIS A 100 6.91 7.03 19.60
C HIS A 100 6.63 5.53 19.42
N ARG A 101 5.89 5.14 18.37
CA ARG A 101 5.53 3.74 18.05
C ARG A 101 6.47 3.11 17.03
N LEU A 102 7.34 3.91 16.40
CA LEU A 102 8.19 3.47 15.29
C LEU A 102 9.49 2.79 15.77
N PRO A 103 10.11 1.94 14.93
CA PRO A 103 11.43 1.41 15.19
C PRO A 103 12.44 2.55 15.42
N ARG A 104 13.30 2.45 16.43
CA ARG A 104 14.32 3.48 16.70
C ARG A 104 15.26 3.62 15.49
N GLU A 105 15.83 4.82 15.30
CA GLU A 105 16.61 5.14 14.09
C GLU A 105 17.84 4.25 13.86
N TYR A 106 18.41 3.69 14.93
CA TYR A 106 19.56 2.78 14.86
C TYR A 106 19.20 1.32 14.55
N ILE A 107 17.91 0.98 14.49
CA ILE A 107 17.45 -0.36 14.12
C ILE A 107 17.62 -0.53 12.60
N VAL A 108 18.21 -1.65 12.19
CA VAL A 108 18.41 -1.98 10.78
C VAL A 108 17.16 -2.67 10.24
N PRO A 109 16.55 -2.18 9.15
CA PRO A 109 15.40 -2.86 8.53
C PRO A 109 15.84 -4.19 7.88
N PRO A 110 14.96 -5.21 7.83
CA PRO A 110 15.22 -6.42 7.06
C PRO A 110 15.24 -6.11 5.55
N GLU A 111 15.85 -7.01 4.79
CA GLU A 111 15.90 -6.93 3.32
C GLU A 111 14.50 -6.96 2.68
N GLN A 112 14.29 -6.13 1.66
CA GLN A 112 13.07 -6.06 0.85
C GLN A 112 13.40 -6.13 -0.64
N THR A 113 12.65 -6.93 -1.40
CA THR A 113 12.81 -7.03 -2.86
C THR A 113 12.12 -5.87 -3.57
N ASP A 114 12.79 -5.24 -4.54
CA ASP A 114 12.36 -3.98 -5.14
C ASP A 114 12.77 -3.82 -6.62
N ALA A 115 12.77 -4.91 -7.38
CA ALA A 115 13.10 -4.86 -8.80
C ALA A 115 12.09 -3.99 -9.59
N PRO A 116 12.54 -3.19 -10.58
CA PRO A 116 11.62 -2.44 -11.45
C PRO A 116 10.58 -3.36 -12.11
N LEU A 117 9.32 -2.91 -12.16
CA LEU A 117 8.25 -3.62 -12.85
C LEU A 117 7.92 -2.89 -14.16
N ASP A 118 7.73 -3.66 -15.23
CA ASP A 118 7.27 -3.11 -16.52
C ASP A 118 5.76 -2.89 -16.49
N THR A 119 5.36 -1.62 -16.44
CA THR A 119 3.96 -1.19 -16.42
C THR A 119 3.51 -0.57 -17.75
N ASN A 120 4.34 -0.63 -18.80
CA ASN A 120 4.05 0.00 -20.09
C ASN A 120 2.76 -0.53 -20.70
N PHE A 121 2.51 -1.84 -20.58
CA PHE A 121 1.30 -2.42 -21.14
C PHE A 121 0.02 -1.87 -20.47
N ALA A 122 0.04 -1.58 -19.17
CA ALA A 122 -1.08 -0.95 -18.49
C ALA A 122 -1.23 0.53 -18.91
N ALA A 123 -0.13 1.24 -19.10
CA ALA A 123 -0.15 2.61 -19.59
C ALA A 123 -0.74 2.73 -21.00
N GLU A 124 -0.33 1.85 -21.92
CA GLU A 124 -0.75 1.86 -23.32
C GLU A 124 -2.22 1.47 -23.51
N VAL A 125 -2.68 0.42 -22.81
CA VAL A 125 -4.01 -0.16 -23.06
C VAL A 125 -5.07 0.33 -22.08
N LEU A 126 -4.70 0.59 -20.83
CA LEU A 126 -5.64 1.08 -19.81
C LEU A 126 -5.52 2.58 -19.56
N GLY A 127 -4.54 3.27 -20.15
CA GLY A 127 -4.28 4.69 -19.89
C GLY A 127 -3.71 4.96 -18.50
N MET A 128 -3.15 3.94 -17.83
CA MET A 128 -2.55 4.06 -16.49
C MET A 128 -1.17 4.75 -16.55
N LYS A 129 -1.18 6.05 -16.83
CA LYS A 129 0.03 6.90 -16.97
C LYS A 129 0.41 7.59 -15.67
N GLU A 130 -0.57 7.81 -14.81
CA GLU A 130 -0.42 8.46 -13.52
C GLU A 130 -0.99 7.55 -12.43
N TYR A 131 -0.30 7.57 -11.30
CA TYR A 131 -0.60 6.79 -10.12
C TYR A 131 -0.53 7.69 -8.89
N VAL A 132 -1.28 7.32 -7.85
CA VAL A 132 -1.17 7.97 -6.55
C VAL A 132 0.26 7.79 -6.02
N PRO A 133 0.91 8.84 -5.50
CA PRO A 133 2.22 8.74 -4.86
C PRO A 133 2.22 7.70 -3.72
N TRP A 134 3.34 7.01 -3.54
CA TRP A 134 3.41 5.96 -2.51
C TRP A 134 3.28 6.53 -1.11
N GLU A 135 3.73 7.77 -0.88
CA GLU A 135 3.62 8.46 0.39
C GLU A 135 2.15 8.64 0.79
N GLU A 136 1.33 9.12 -0.14
CA GLU A 136 -0.10 9.31 0.08
C GLU A 136 -0.79 7.97 0.36
N THR A 137 -0.43 6.94 -0.42
CA THR A 137 -0.95 5.58 -0.26
C THR A 137 -0.64 5.02 1.13
N VAL A 138 0.62 5.15 1.57
CA VAL A 138 1.09 4.66 2.86
C VAL A 138 0.43 5.42 4.00
N LEU A 139 0.40 6.75 3.95
CA LEU A 139 -0.21 7.57 5.00
C LEU A 139 -1.71 7.25 5.13
N ALA A 140 -2.43 7.11 4.03
CA ALA A 140 -3.84 6.72 4.06
C ALA A 140 -4.06 5.32 4.68
N GLY A 141 -3.16 4.36 4.40
CA GLY A 141 -3.20 3.03 5.01
C GLY A 141 -2.89 3.07 6.52
N ILE A 142 -1.98 3.92 6.97
CA ILE A 142 -1.69 4.16 8.39
C ILE A 142 -2.86 4.86 9.09
N ASP A 143 -3.47 5.86 8.45
CA ASP A 143 -4.63 6.58 8.99
C ASP A 143 -5.84 5.64 9.15
N ALA A 144 -5.99 4.63 8.28
CA ALA A 144 -7.01 3.59 8.44
C ALA A 144 -6.84 2.79 9.75
N GLN A 145 -5.60 2.51 10.17
CA GLN A 145 -5.33 1.88 11.47
C GLN A 145 -5.69 2.80 12.63
N VAL A 146 -5.30 4.07 12.57
CA VAL A 146 -5.62 5.03 13.64
C VAL A 146 -7.13 5.24 13.76
N ALA A 147 -7.85 5.28 12.64
CA ALA A 147 -9.30 5.35 12.62
C ALA A 147 -9.95 4.08 13.21
N TRP A 148 -9.40 2.90 12.90
CA TRP A 148 -9.83 1.63 13.47
C TRP A 148 -9.59 1.56 14.99
N GLU A 149 -8.41 1.99 15.48
CA GLU A 149 -8.11 2.06 16.93
C GLU A 149 -9.13 2.94 17.67
N LYS A 150 -9.47 4.11 17.12
CA LYS A 150 -10.45 5.03 17.73
C LYS A 150 -11.86 4.45 17.85
N GLN A 151 -12.23 3.51 16.97
CA GLN A 151 -13.55 2.87 16.98
C GLN A 151 -13.59 1.65 17.92
N ASN A 152 -12.44 1.07 18.25
CA ASN A 152 -12.33 -0.20 19.00
C ASN A 152 -11.65 -0.06 20.37
N CYS A 153 -11.14 1.12 20.74
CA CYS A 153 -10.73 1.41 22.11
C CYS A 153 -11.96 1.60 22.99
N HIS A 154 -12.35 0.54 23.69
CA HIS A 154 -13.20 0.56 24.88
C HIS A 154 -12.36 0.64 26.15
#